data_AF-A0A6L3AJU8-F1
#
_entry.id   AF-A0A6L3AJU8-F1
#
_cell.length_a   1.000
_cell.length_b   1.000
_cell.length_c   1.000
_cell.angle_alpha   90.00
_cell.angle_beta   90.00
_cell.angle_gamma   90.00
#
_symmetry.space_group_name_H-M   'P 1'
#
loop_
_entity.id
_entity.type
_entity.pdbx_description
1 polymer ?
#
loop_
_entity_poly.entity_id
_entity_poly.type
_entity_poly.pdbx_seq_one_letter_code
_entity_poly.pdbx_strand_id
1 'polypeptide(L)'
;MLTVRKETIMIKPETNKTKNSQEDLTLIANMLQCPFCLARIQIQEQTVRCTQCNNTYPVYQGVPLFARAGSADSWGQTREQLTSESYQQNYQEVQDAQDYNLKYQKYFLKRLSTKREYRLLNQLLSRQGHCATMLDLPCGGGRLSPQLAPFTDLLIEADIAVGQILYGKANSHVPARRIWMTASAFHIPFQNSSIDAIVCIRLCHHLPMPTERERLLGELLRVARKFVIISFFDYHSFKNTLRRMRSCLRHKKPKNTMTIQQIGEIARKNGGELVTYPSLSIIGSRPSLCIDCKKMIQAEIQIFACNSSVKLVDSTLRFFYPETFLKQEDETLIWEQNIQDVEAIIKVYRHRSFLARWREKTFQFRVERELEALSMLYQTNIPTSQPLFWGYGNCTQFGRIEALATRKIPNTISLKEFLQKVDKKTDLLKLEILFQHIRQMHEVGIYHGALSPRNILVTATPATLPTFYIIDMAQSILFSKSITGKKFAWHDLLHIARGLKFYCSISTFLLC
;
A
#
# COMPACT_ATOMS: atom_id res chain seq x y z
N MET A 1 38.38 29.55 36.64
CA MET A 1 39.18 28.84 35.62
C MET A 1 39.30 27.39 36.03
N LEU A 2 38.53 26.49 35.42
CA LEU A 2 38.73 25.04 35.57
C LEU A 2 38.76 24.47 34.16
N THR A 3 39.99 24.20 33.70
CA THR A 3 40.37 23.71 32.39
C THR A 3 40.06 22.21 32.32
N VAL A 4 39.02 21.84 31.55
CA VAL A 4 38.73 20.43 31.25
C VAL A 4 39.67 20.01 30.11
N ARG A 5 40.60 19.11 30.40
CA ARG A 5 41.50 18.49 29.41
C ARG A 5 40.67 17.74 28.35
N LYS A 6 40.86 18.10 27.08
CA LYS A 6 40.37 17.34 25.92
C LYS A 6 41.36 16.19 25.67
N GLU A 7 40.96 14.96 25.95
CA GLU A 7 41.65 13.77 25.46
C GLU A 7 41.10 13.41 24.08
N THR A 8 41.95 13.55 23.07
CA THR A 8 41.67 13.16 21.69
C THR A 8 41.82 11.64 21.57
N ILE A 9 40.71 10.92 21.58
CA ILE A 9 40.71 9.46 21.35
C ILE A 9 40.94 9.23 19.84
N MET A 10 42.17 8.85 19.49
CA MET A 10 42.54 8.37 18.16
C MET A 10 41.92 6.97 17.94
N ILE A 11 40.85 6.89 17.15
CA ILE A 11 40.23 5.62 16.77
C ILE A 11 41.12 4.97 15.68
N LYS A 12 41.80 3.86 16.02
CA LYS A 12 42.54 3.03 15.03
C LYS A 12 41.54 2.24 14.17
N PRO A 13 41.77 2.10 12.84
CA PRO A 13 40.92 1.31 11.98
C PRO A 13 41.19 -0.19 12.18
N GLU A 14 40.19 -0.94 12.65
CA GLU A 14 40.25 -2.40 12.78
C GLU A 14 39.80 -3.08 11.48
N THR A 15 40.68 -3.91 10.92
CA THR A 15 40.54 -4.60 9.62
C THR A 15 39.50 -5.74 9.61
N ASN A 16 39.00 -6.18 10.76
CA ASN A 16 38.02 -7.29 10.88
C ASN A 16 36.54 -6.88 10.66
N LYS A 17 36.22 -5.59 10.52
CA LYS A 17 34.83 -5.10 10.41
C LYS A 17 34.24 -5.13 8.99
N THR A 18 35.07 -5.30 7.96
CA THR A 18 34.65 -5.20 6.54
C THR A 18 33.83 -6.39 6.05
N LYS A 19 34.10 -7.60 6.57
CA LYS A 19 33.42 -8.84 6.15
C LYS A 19 31.93 -8.86 6.55
N ASN A 20 31.62 -8.48 7.80
CA ASN A 20 30.24 -8.39 8.28
C ASN A 20 29.41 -7.32 7.54
N SER A 21 30.02 -6.19 7.15
CA SER A 21 29.29 -5.12 6.47
C SER A 21 28.85 -5.49 5.05
N GLN A 22 29.59 -6.35 4.36
CA GLN A 22 29.21 -6.84 3.03
C GLN A 22 27.98 -7.74 3.10
N GLU A 23 27.97 -8.65 4.08
CA GLU A 23 26.86 -9.58 4.34
C GLU A 23 25.59 -8.83 4.75
N ASP A 24 25.74 -7.79 5.58
CA ASP A 24 24.66 -6.90 5.99
C ASP A 24 24.01 -6.18 4.79
N LEU A 25 24.80 -5.60 3.88
CA LEU A 25 24.24 -4.94 2.69
C LEU A 25 23.60 -5.92 1.71
N THR A 26 24.14 -7.14 1.61
CA THR A 26 23.57 -8.20 0.77
C THR A 26 22.18 -8.60 1.24
N LEU A 27 21.92 -8.58 2.57
CA LEU A 27 20.63 -8.91 3.16
C LEU A 27 19.50 -7.96 2.73
N ILE A 28 19.83 -6.69 2.51
CA ILE A 28 18.86 -5.67 2.06
C ILE A 28 18.98 -5.31 0.58
N ALA A 29 19.86 -5.98 -0.17
CA ALA A 29 20.15 -5.66 -1.57
C ALA A 29 18.89 -5.61 -2.44
N ASN A 30 18.00 -6.59 -2.26
CA ASN A 30 16.75 -6.69 -3.02
C ASN A 30 15.71 -5.62 -2.65
N MET A 31 15.86 -4.96 -1.50
CA MET A 31 14.98 -3.87 -1.06
C MET A 31 15.47 -2.50 -1.54
N LEU A 32 16.78 -2.38 -1.80
CA LEU A 32 17.39 -1.11 -2.15
C LEU A 32 17.11 -0.69 -3.59
N GLN A 33 17.18 0.61 -3.83
CA GLN A 33 17.13 1.22 -5.15
C GLN A 33 17.93 2.51 -5.20
N CYS A 34 18.25 2.96 -6.42
CA CYS A 34 18.99 4.18 -6.65
C CYS A 34 18.15 5.40 -6.19
N PRO A 35 18.66 6.24 -5.27
CA PRO A 35 17.92 7.42 -4.82
C PRO A 35 17.78 8.51 -5.90
N PHE A 36 18.40 8.36 -7.08
CA PHE A 36 18.30 9.30 -8.21
C PHE A 36 17.27 8.89 -9.25
N CYS A 37 17.32 7.65 -9.73
CA CYS A 37 16.45 7.17 -10.82
C CYS A 37 15.58 5.98 -10.45
N LEU A 38 15.60 5.55 -9.18
CA LEU A 38 14.81 4.43 -8.64
C LEU A 38 15.13 3.06 -9.28
N ALA A 39 16.17 2.97 -10.10
CA ALA A 39 16.62 1.70 -10.68
C ALA A 39 17.29 0.81 -9.62
N ARG A 40 17.47 -0.47 -9.97
CA ARG A 40 18.21 -1.41 -9.15
C ARG A 40 19.66 -0.94 -8.95
N ILE A 41 20.24 -1.37 -7.84
CA ILE A 41 21.63 -1.10 -7.51
C ILE A 41 22.39 -2.41 -7.35
N GLN A 42 23.67 -2.38 -7.72
CA GLN A 42 24.61 -3.48 -7.55
C GLN A 42 25.58 -3.11 -6.43
N ILE A 43 25.72 -4.01 -5.46
CA ILE A 43 26.66 -3.85 -4.34
C ILE A 43 27.99 -4.47 -4.74
N GLN A 44 29.06 -3.69 -4.60
CA GLN A 44 30.46 -4.09 -4.73
C GLN A 44 31.16 -3.85 -3.38
N GLU A 45 32.41 -4.31 -3.21
CA GLU A 45 33.11 -4.29 -1.90
C GLU A 45 33.18 -2.92 -1.21
N GLN A 46 33.45 -1.86 -1.96
CA GLN A 46 33.59 -0.50 -1.39
C GLN A 46 32.65 0.52 -2.03
N THR A 47 31.78 0.08 -2.92
CA THR A 47 30.93 0.95 -3.75
C THR A 47 29.61 0.27 -4.04
N VAL A 48 28.55 1.07 -4.16
CA VAL A 48 27.25 0.63 -4.64
C VAL A 48 26.95 1.40 -5.92
N ARG A 49 26.65 0.70 -7.02
CA ARG A 49 26.48 1.32 -8.34
C ARG A 49 25.04 1.16 -8.83
N CYS A 50 24.47 2.22 -9.38
CA CYS A 50 23.20 2.16 -10.09
C CYS A 50 23.35 1.45 -11.45
N THR A 51 22.42 0.56 -11.77
CA THR A 51 22.42 -0.16 -13.06
C THR A 51 21.97 0.67 -14.26
N GLN A 52 21.46 1.89 -14.04
CA GLN A 52 20.88 2.71 -15.10
C GLN A 52 21.57 4.08 -15.23
N CYS A 53 21.56 4.91 -14.18
CA CYS A 53 22.09 6.27 -14.25
C CYS A 53 23.59 6.38 -13.95
N ASN A 54 24.30 5.25 -13.84
CA ASN A 54 25.73 5.14 -13.52
C ASN A 54 26.20 5.82 -12.23
N ASN A 55 25.30 6.37 -11.40
CA ASN A 55 25.66 6.90 -10.09
C ASN A 55 26.30 5.84 -9.20
N THR A 56 27.34 6.25 -8.48
CA THR A 56 28.08 5.42 -7.54
C THR A 56 28.01 6.01 -6.14
N TYR A 57 27.74 5.16 -5.15
CA TYR A 57 27.65 5.50 -3.74
C TYR A 57 28.79 4.82 -3.01
N PRO A 58 29.74 5.55 -2.41
CA PRO A 58 30.82 4.94 -1.66
C PRO A 58 30.31 4.25 -0.39
N VAL A 59 30.96 3.17 0.01
CA VAL A 59 30.72 2.48 1.29
C VAL A 59 31.87 2.82 2.23
N TYR A 60 31.58 3.65 3.23
CA TYR A 60 32.57 4.12 4.19
C TYR A 60 32.41 3.40 5.52
N GLN A 61 33.44 2.67 5.98
CA GLN A 61 33.38 1.86 7.21
C GLN A 61 32.14 0.95 7.27
N GLY A 62 31.75 0.36 6.13
CA GLY A 62 30.56 -0.48 6.02
C GLY A 62 29.23 0.28 6.08
N VAL A 63 29.24 1.59 5.81
CA VAL A 63 28.05 2.45 5.72
C VAL A 63 27.94 2.98 4.29
N PRO A 64 26.94 2.57 3.49
CA PRO A 64 26.73 3.12 2.17
C PRO A 64 26.23 4.56 2.28
N LEU A 65 26.81 5.44 1.48
CA LEU A 65 26.49 6.87 1.49
C LEU A 65 25.44 7.20 0.40
N PHE A 66 24.16 6.95 0.67
CA PHE A 66 23.06 7.25 -0.27
C PHE A 66 22.45 8.66 -0.14
N ALA A 67 22.84 9.41 0.90
CA ALA A 67 22.26 10.71 1.17
C ALA A 67 22.39 11.68 -0.02
N ARG A 68 21.25 12.27 -0.40
CA ARG A 68 21.16 13.37 -1.36
C ARG A 68 20.89 14.67 -0.61
N ALA A 69 21.77 15.65 -0.74
CA ALA A 69 21.52 17.03 -0.31
C ALA A 69 20.64 17.75 -1.35
N GLY A 70 19.69 18.58 -0.90
CA GLY A 70 18.81 19.37 -1.76
C GLY A 70 17.65 20.03 -0.99
N SER A 71 17.06 21.09 -1.56
CA SER A 71 15.92 21.85 -1.01
C SER A 71 14.67 21.76 -1.90
N ALA A 72 13.55 22.32 -1.42
CA ALA A 72 12.30 22.54 -2.16
C ALA A 72 12.43 23.07 -3.60
N ASP A 73 13.47 23.85 -3.87
CA ASP A 73 13.67 24.54 -5.15
C ASP A 73 14.79 23.91 -6.01
N SER A 74 15.56 22.99 -5.43
CA SER A 74 16.78 22.42 -6.03
C SER A 74 16.79 20.90 -5.97
N TRP A 75 15.61 20.29 -6.09
CA TRP A 75 15.44 18.84 -5.97
C TRP A 75 16.34 18.09 -6.96
N GLY A 76 17.49 17.64 -6.47
CA GLY A 76 18.46 16.88 -7.26
C GLY A 76 19.56 17.67 -7.95
N GLN A 77 19.83 18.93 -7.59
CA GLN A 77 21.11 19.54 -7.94
C GLN A 77 22.22 18.98 -7.03
N THR A 78 23.17 18.28 -7.64
CA THR A 78 24.38 17.78 -7.02
C THR A 78 25.10 18.95 -6.37
N ARG A 79 25.40 18.91 -5.06
CA ARG A 79 26.53 19.69 -4.57
C ARG A 79 27.75 19.10 -5.29
N GLU A 80 28.30 19.86 -6.21
CA GLU A 80 29.49 19.50 -6.96
C GLU A 80 30.62 19.13 -6.00
N GLN A 81 31.21 17.97 -6.30
CA GLN A 81 32.50 17.45 -5.85
C GLN A 81 32.65 17.13 -4.35
N LEU A 82 32.86 15.83 -4.07
CA LEU A 82 33.46 15.31 -2.84
C LEU A 82 34.91 15.81 -2.72
N THR A 83 35.09 17.09 -2.36
CA THR A 83 36.39 17.59 -1.91
C THR A 83 36.66 17.09 -0.50
N SER A 84 37.94 17.00 -0.11
CA SER A 84 38.35 16.66 1.27
C SER A 84 37.75 17.62 2.30
N GLU A 85 37.41 18.86 1.92
CA GLU A 85 36.75 19.84 2.79
C GLU A 85 35.32 19.45 3.16
N SER A 86 34.52 19.00 2.18
CA SER A 86 33.16 18.50 2.45
C SER A 86 33.18 17.28 3.38
N TYR A 87 34.19 16.43 3.22
CA TYR A 87 34.44 15.27 4.07
C TYR A 87 34.86 15.69 5.48
N GLN A 88 35.76 16.67 5.62
CA GLN A 88 36.18 17.22 6.92
C GLN A 88 35.05 17.96 7.65
N GLN A 89 34.17 18.66 6.95
CA GLN A 89 32.96 19.28 7.53
C GLN A 89 32.00 18.22 8.08
N ASN A 90 31.79 17.13 7.33
CA ASN A 90 31.02 15.98 7.81
C ASN A 90 31.64 15.34 9.08
N TYR A 91 32.97 15.41 9.25
CA TYR A 91 33.66 14.98 10.47
C TYR A 91 33.52 15.96 11.63
N GLN A 92 33.51 17.26 11.36
CA GLN A 92 33.19 18.27 12.37
C GLN A 92 31.75 18.09 12.89
N GLU A 93 30.82 17.71 12.02
CA GLU A 93 29.46 17.30 12.41
C GLU A 93 29.44 16.06 13.34
N VAL A 94 30.46 15.17 13.31
CA VAL A 94 30.57 14.04 14.26
C VAL A 94 30.79 14.55 15.69
N GLN A 95 31.67 15.54 15.88
CA GLN A 95 31.92 16.13 17.20
C GLN A 95 30.68 16.89 17.69
N ASP A 96 30.01 17.63 16.81
CA ASP A 96 28.74 18.27 17.12
C ASP A 96 27.62 17.27 17.42
N ALA A 97 27.64 16.09 16.78
CA ALA A 97 26.73 14.99 17.06
C ALA A 97 26.92 14.45 18.48
N GLN A 98 28.16 14.29 18.94
CA GLN A 98 28.47 13.90 20.32
C GLN A 98 27.88 14.90 21.32
N ASP A 99 28.16 16.19 21.13
CA ASP A 99 27.67 17.26 21.99
C ASP A 99 26.13 17.37 21.97
N TYR A 100 25.51 17.17 20.81
CA TYR A 100 24.05 17.15 20.69
C TYR A 100 23.42 15.98 21.47
N ASN A 101 23.98 14.77 21.34
CA ASN A 101 23.49 13.57 22.03
C ASN A 101 23.70 13.66 23.56
N LEU A 102 24.83 14.20 24.02
CA LEU A 102 25.12 14.43 25.44
C LEU A 102 24.10 15.38 26.10
N LYS A 103 23.62 16.41 25.37
CA LYS A 103 22.56 17.30 25.89
C LYS A 103 21.28 16.53 26.25
N TYR A 104 20.92 15.47 25.53
CA TYR A 104 19.73 14.66 25.87
C TYR A 104 19.91 13.81 27.13
N GLN A 105 21.14 13.42 27.43
CA GLN A 105 21.49 12.69 28.65
C GLN A 105 21.60 13.63 29.87
N LYS A 106 22.09 14.85 29.68
CA LYS A 106 22.39 15.80 30.77
C LYS A 106 21.18 16.60 31.29
N TYR A 107 20.26 17.03 30.42
CA TYR A 107 19.17 17.93 30.85
C TYR A 107 17.93 17.18 31.34
N PHE A 108 17.52 17.39 32.59
CA PHE A 108 16.38 16.75 33.24
C PHE A 108 15.07 16.83 32.43
N LEU A 109 14.71 18.02 31.93
CA LEU A 109 13.51 18.21 31.10
C LEU A 109 13.56 17.42 29.78
N LYS A 110 14.75 17.27 29.18
CA LYS A 110 14.94 16.45 27.98
C LYS A 110 14.82 14.96 28.29
N ARG A 111 15.31 14.51 29.45
CA ARG A 111 15.14 13.12 29.93
C ARG A 111 13.67 12.79 30.17
N LEU A 112 12.90 13.68 30.81
CA LEU A 112 11.46 13.49 31.02
C LEU A 112 10.69 13.41 29.69
N SER A 113 10.97 14.33 28.76
CA SER A 113 10.37 14.29 27.41
C SER A 113 10.74 13.00 26.69
N THR A 114 11.97 12.53 26.84
CA THR A 114 12.46 11.30 26.21
C THR A 114 11.80 10.06 26.79
N LYS A 115 11.65 9.96 28.13
CA LYS A 115 10.90 8.86 28.76
C LYS A 115 9.46 8.79 28.27
N ARG A 116 8.82 9.94 28.05
CA ARG A 116 7.46 9.99 27.52
C ARG A 116 7.39 9.60 26.04
N GLU A 117 8.36 10.02 25.24
CA GLU A 117 8.51 9.53 23.86
C GLU A 117 8.65 8.02 23.83
N TYR A 118 9.48 7.44 24.69
CA TYR A 118 9.66 5.98 24.74
C TYR A 118 8.37 5.26 25.12
N ARG A 119 7.64 5.76 26.13
CA ARG A 119 6.34 5.18 26.51
C ARG A 119 5.35 5.22 25.35
N LEU A 120 5.23 6.36 24.66
CA LEU A 120 4.32 6.50 23.53
C LEU A 120 4.74 5.62 22.37
N LEU A 121 6.03 5.59 22.05
CA LEU A 121 6.58 4.76 20.98
C LEU A 121 6.33 3.28 21.26
N ASN A 122 6.62 2.80 22.47
CA ASN A 122 6.35 1.42 22.88
C ASN A 122 4.85 1.11 22.83
N GLN A 123 3.98 2.04 23.26
CA GLN A 123 2.54 1.86 23.16
C GLN A 123 2.07 1.73 21.70
N LEU A 124 2.60 2.57 20.80
CA LEU A 124 2.25 2.53 19.38
C LEU A 124 2.78 1.25 18.72
N LEU A 125 4.04 0.88 18.97
CA LEU A 125 4.66 -0.33 18.41
C LEU A 125 4.02 -1.61 18.92
N SER A 126 3.71 -1.69 20.22
CA SER A 126 3.06 -2.87 20.82
C SER A 126 1.68 -3.15 20.20
N ARG A 127 0.99 -2.13 19.71
CA ARG A 127 -0.30 -2.29 19.02
C ARG A 127 -0.17 -2.82 17.59
N GLN A 128 0.99 -2.67 16.96
CA GLN A 128 1.23 -3.08 15.57
C GLN A 128 1.80 -4.50 15.46
N GLY A 129 2.46 -4.98 16.51
CA GLY A 129 3.12 -6.29 16.53
C GLY A 129 4.54 -6.27 15.94
N HIS A 130 5.19 -7.43 15.92
CA HIS A 130 6.58 -7.58 15.49
C HIS A 130 6.73 -7.42 13.96
N CYS A 131 7.85 -6.84 13.53
CA CYS A 131 8.15 -6.54 12.12
C CYS A 131 9.45 -7.22 11.66
N ALA A 132 9.49 -7.72 10.43
CA ALA A 132 10.72 -8.30 9.90
C ALA A 132 11.81 -7.23 9.72
N THR A 133 11.43 -6.04 9.26
CA THR A 133 12.35 -4.94 8.98
C THR A 133 11.78 -3.61 9.47
N MET A 134 12.56 -2.81 10.19
CA MET A 134 12.15 -1.47 10.61
C MET A 134 13.19 -0.44 10.18
N LEU A 135 12.74 0.71 9.67
CA LEU A 135 13.60 1.84 9.33
C LEU A 135 13.43 2.97 10.37
N ASP A 136 14.49 3.37 11.04
CA ASP A 136 14.56 4.61 11.83
C ASP A 136 15.18 5.73 10.99
N LEU A 137 14.39 6.75 10.65
CA LEU A 137 14.80 7.86 9.78
C LEU A 137 14.13 9.17 10.20
N PRO A 138 14.86 10.15 10.76
CA PRO A 138 16.30 10.15 11.04
C PRO A 138 16.60 9.43 12.35
N CYS A 139 17.59 8.54 12.34
CA CYS A 139 18.00 7.83 13.55
C CYS A 139 18.82 8.71 14.50
N GLY A 140 19.47 9.78 14.00
CA GLY A 140 20.48 10.51 14.74
C GLY A 140 21.55 9.56 15.29
N GLY A 141 21.96 9.77 16.54
CA GLY A 141 22.92 8.91 17.23
C GLY A 141 22.37 7.57 17.74
N GLY A 142 21.25 7.06 17.22
CA GLY A 142 20.66 5.79 17.66
C GLY A 142 19.97 5.86 19.02
N ARG A 143 19.38 7.02 19.36
CA ARG A 143 18.70 7.21 20.66
C ARG A 143 17.48 6.31 20.81
N LEU A 144 16.76 6.07 19.72
CA LEU A 144 15.52 5.28 19.72
C LEU A 144 15.78 3.79 19.54
N SER A 145 16.96 3.37 19.07
CA SER A 145 17.28 1.98 18.76
C SER A 145 16.93 1.00 19.89
N PRO A 146 17.20 1.29 21.19
CA PRO A 146 16.84 0.37 22.28
C PRO A 146 15.33 0.15 22.45
N GLN A 147 14.50 1.09 21.99
CA GLN A 147 13.04 0.97 22.03
C GLN A 147 12.48 0.31 20.76
N LEU A 148 13.20 0.39 19.64
CA LEU A 148 12.79 -0.18 18.36
C LEU A 148 13.21 -1.63 18.21
N ALA A 149 14.42 -1.97 18.67
CA ALA A 149 15.03 -3.29 18.54
C ALA A 149 14.15 -4.46 19.04
N PRO A 150 13.38 -4.34 20.14
CA PRO A 150 12.51 -5.45 20.58
C PRO A 150 11.34 -5.77 19.66
N PHE A 151 11.03 -4.89 18.69
CA PHE A 151 9.88 -5.03 17.80
C PHE A 151 10.28 -5.41 16.37
N THR A 152 11.57 -5.69 16.12
CA THR A 152 12.02 -6.06 14.78
C THR A 152 13.19 -7.03 14.73
N ASP A 153 13.21 -7.89 13.70
CA ASP A 153 14.35 -8.78 13.42
C ASP A 153 15.56 -7.99 12.88
N LEU A 154 15.29 -6.98 12.05
CA LEU A 154 16.28 -6.13 11.39
C LEU A 154 15.95 -4.64 11.55
N LEU A 155 16.79 -3.92 12.27
CA LEU A 155 16.69 -2.47 12.41
C LEU A 155 17.66 -1.76 11.45
N ILE A 156 17.10 -1.05 10.48
CA ILE A 156 17.82 -0.19 9.55
C ILE A 156 17.81 1.22 10.12
N GLU A 157 18.99 1.80 10.34
CA GLU A 157 19.16 3.13 10.90
C GLU A 157 19.76 4.07 9.86
N ALA A 158 19.04 5.14 9.53
CA ALA A 158 19.44 6.07 8.50
C ALA A 158 19.30 7.54 8.90
N ASP A 159 20.25 8.36 8.45
CA ASP A 159 20.30 9.79 8.69
C ASP A 159 21.00 10.47 7.51
N ILE A 160 20.77 11.77 7.30
CA ILE A 160 21.49 12.52 6.27
C ILE A 160 22.93 12.78 6.71
N ALA A 161 23.17 12.96 8.02
CA ALA A 161 24.47 13.29 8.59
C ALA A 161 25.27 12.02 8.89
N VAL A 162 26.36 11.81 8.15
CA VAL A 162 27.26 10.66 8.36
C VAL A 162 27.82 10.62 9.79
N GLY A 163 28.04 11.78 10.41
CA GLY A 163 28.56 11.84 11.78
C GLY A 163 27.62 11.27 12.84
N GLN A 164 26.30 11.43 12.66
CA GLN A 164 25.30 10.80 13.53
C GLN A 164 25.33 9.28 13.38
N ILE A 165 25.46 8.79 12.14
CA ILE A 165 25.54 7.36 11.83
C ILE A 165 26.78 6.71 12.46
N LEU A 166 27.96 7.31 12.25
CA LEU A 166 29.19 6.78 12.82
C LEU A 166 29.17 6.83 14.36
N TYR A 167 28.64 7.90 14.94
CA TYR A 167 28.45 7.99 16.39
C TYR A 167 27.51 6.89 16.92
N GLY A 168 26.35 6.70 16.29
CA GLY A 168 25.38 5.68 16.68
C GLY A 168 25.96 4.26 16.56
N LYS A 169 26.64 3.97 15.44
CA LYS A 169 27.32 2.69 15.20
C LYS A 169 28.38 2.37 16.26
N ALA A 170 29.08 3.39 16.77
CA ALA A 170 30.11 3.22 17.78
C ALA A 170 29.58 3.14 19.22
N ASN A 171 28.42 3.76 19.52
CA ASN A 171 27.96 3.98 20.91
C ASN A 171 26.63 3.29 21.26
N SER A 172 25.86 2.82 20.28
CA SER A 172 24.59 2.15 20.52
C SER A 172 24.81 0.64 20.50
N HIS A 173 24.38 -0.08 21.54
CA HIS A 173 24.39 -1.53 21.61
C HIS A 173 22.96 -2.03 21.87
N VAL A 174 22.40 -2.76 20.90
CA VAL A 174 21.07 -3.37 20.99
C VAL A 174 21.13 -4.81 20.46
N PRO A 175 20.23 -5.70 20.92
CA PRO A 175 20.27 -7.11 20.55
C PRO A 175 19.83 -7.40 19.10
N ALA A 176 19.02 -6.52 18.49
CA ALA A 176 18.57 -6.70 17.10
C ALA A 176 19.72 -6.49 16.10
N ARG A 177 19.67 -7.23 14.98
CA ARG A 177 20.61 -7.02 13.87
C ARG A 177 20.39 -5.63 13.28
N ARG A 178 21.48 -4.95 12.92
CA ARG A 178 21.42 -3.55 12.47
C ARG A 178 22.19 -3.29 11.20
N ILE A 179 21.61 -2.43 10.37
CA ILE A 179 22.27 -1.90 9.17
C ILE A 179 22.20 -0.39 9.22
N TRP A 180 23.34 0.24 8.97
CA TRP A 180 23.49 1.68 9.01
C TRP A 180 23.73 2.21 7.61
N MET A 181 23.09 3.33 7.25
CA MET A 181 23.33 4.01 5.97
C MET A 181 23.08 5.50 6.08
N THR A 182 23.62 6.30 5.15
CA THR A 182 23.11 7.66 5.00
C THR A 182 21.95 7.68 4.03
N ALA A 183 20.88 8.42 4.34
CA ALA A 183 19.72 8.55 3.47
C ALA A 183 19.09 9.94 3.61
N SER A 184 18.55 10.44 2.51
CA SER A 184 17.70 11.62 2.52
C SER A 184 16.25 11.19 2.75
N ALA A 185 15.54 11.86 3.65
CA ALA A 185 14.12 11.58 3.88
C ALA A 185 13.20 11.98 2.71
N PHE A 186 13.74 12.67 1.70
CA PHE A 186 13.04 13.02 0.46
C PHE A 186 13.31 12.06 -0.70
N HIS A 187 14.33 11.21 -0.56
CA HIS A 187 14.82 10.26 -1.55
C HIS A 187 15.30 9.01 -0.81
N ILE A 188 14.35 8.28 -0.23
CA ILE A 188 14.67 7.10 0.57
C ILE A 188 15.13 5.98 -0.38
N PRO A 189 16.32 5.39 -0.21
CA PRO A 189 16.94 4.45 -1.16
C PRO A 189 16.34 3.04 -1.11
N PHE A 190 15.03 2.95 -0.85
CA PHE A 190 14.28 1.70 -0.73
C PHE A 190 13.11 1.69 -1.70
N GLN A 191 12.83 0.51 -2.26
CA GLN A 191 11.72 0.25 -3.16
C GLN A 191 10.37 0.49 -2.47
N ASN A 192 9.32 0.60 -3.28
CA ASN A 192 7.97 0.78 -2.75
C ASN A 192 7.57 -0.42 -1.88
N SER A 193 6.92 -0.16 -0.75
CA SER A 193 6.40 -1.20 0.16
C SER A 193 7.45 -2.26 0.56
N SER A 194 8.73 -1.89 0.66
CA SER A 194 9.82 -2.83 0.90
C SER A 194 10.22 -2.96 2.36
N ILE A 195 9.85 -2.00 3.22
CA ILE A 195 10.16 -2.00 4.65
C ILE A 195 8.87 -2.15 5.45
N ASP A 196 8.80 -3.13 6.35
CA ASP A 196 7.60 -3.34 7.18
C ASP A 196 7.16 -2.08 7.93
N ALA A 197 8.06 -1.46 8.68
CA ALA A 197 7.72 -0.33 9.54
C ALA A 197 8.72 0.80 9.40
N ILE A 198 8.25 2.05 9.42
CA ILE A 198 9.13 3.21 9.46
C ILE A 198 8.80 4.08 10.68
N VAL A 199 9.84 4.47 11.41
CA VAL A 199 9.76 5.38 12.54
C VAL A 199 10.50 6.66 12.18
N CYS A 200 9.76 7.76 12.12
CA CYS A 200 10.26 9.09 11.76
C CYS A 200 9.98 10.08 12.89
N ILE A 201 10.86 10.08 13.89
CA ILE A 201 10.69 10.93 15.06
C ILE A 201 11.58 12.17 14.95
N ARG A 202 10.97 13.30 15.25
CA ARG A 202 11.59 14.62 15.31
C ARG A 202 12.22 15.14 14.02
N LEU A 203 11.71 14.79 12.84
CA LEU A 203 12.17 15.40 11.58
C LEU A 203 11.23 16.45 11.02
N CYS A 204 9.94 16.15 10.88
CA CYS A 204 8.97 16.98 10.14
C CYS A 204 8.99 18.47 10.54
N HIS A 205 9.21 18.77 11.82
CA HIS A 205 9.20 20.14 12.32
C HIS A 205 10.49 20.94 12.06
N HIS A 206 11.56 20.30 11.57
CA HIS A 206 12.76 20.99 11.10
C HIS A 206 12.62 21.48 9.66
N LEU A 207 11.64 20.95 8.91
CA LEU A 207 11.40 21.29 7.52
C LEU A 207 10.60 22.60 7.42
N PRO A 208 11.17 23.69 6.86
CA PRO A 208 10.50 24.97 6.76
C PRO A 208 9.32 24.92 5.80
N MET A 209 9.48 24.30 4.62
CA MET A 209 8.48 24.38 3.57
C MET A 209 7.35 23.36 3.79
N PRO A 210 6.09 23.71 3.53
CA PRO A 210 4.99 22.74 3.51
C PRO A 210 5.23 21.60 2.53
N THR A 211 5.71 21.92 1.32
CA THR A 211 6.02 20.96 0.25
C THR A 211 7.05 19.92 0.67
N GLU A 212 8.08 20.32 1.43
CA GLU A 212 9.08 19.40 1.99
C GLU A 212 8.43 18.43 2.99
N ARG A 213 7.51 18.91 3.82
CA ARG A 213 6.80 18.07 4.81
C ARG A 213 5.85 17.09 4.13
N GLU A 214 5.15 17.53 3.09
CA GLU A 214 4.31 16.66 2.26
C GLU A 214 5.14 15.59 1.56
N ARG A 215 6.29 15.97 0.98
CA ARG A 215 7.23 15.06 0.33
C ARG A 215 7.80 14.02 1.31
N LEU A 216 8.19 14.46 2.52
CA LEU A 216 8.62 13.57 3.60
C LEU A 216 7.55 12.52 3.88
N LEU A 217 6.30 12.93 4.13
CA LEU A 217 5.21 11.97 4.39
C LEU A 217 4.99 11.04 3.20
N GLY A 218 4.98 11.56 1.96
CA GLY A 218 4.82 10.76 0.76
C GLY A 218 5.90 9.70 0.59
N GLU A 219 7.17 10.04 0.83
CA GLU A 219 8.28 9.08 0.74
C GLU A 219 8.25 8.03 1.86
N LEU A 220 7.91 8.41 3.09
CA LEU A 220 7.73 7.45 4.18
C LEU A 220 6.62 6.45 3.84
N LEU A 221 5.48 6.93 3.35
CA LEU A 221 4.35 6.07 2.97
C LEU A 221 4.64 5.23 1.73
N ARG A 222 5.44 5.75 0.78
CA ARG A 222 5.87 5.01 -0.41
C ARG A 222 6.68 3.76 -0.02
N VAL A 223 7.59 3.90 0.94
CA VAL A 223 8.53 2.84 1.33
C VAL A 223 7.93 1.87 2.35
N ALA A 224 7.08 2.38 3.25
CA ALA A 224 6.47 1.58 4.31
C ALA A 224 5.44 0.59 3.76
N ARG A 225 5.55 -0.67 4.17
CA ARG A 225 4.63 -1.76 3.83
C ARG A 225 3.50 -1.89 4.84
N LYS A 226 3.79 -1.76 6.13
CA LYS A 226 2.81 -1.97 7.21
C LYS A 226 2.42 -0.68 7.90
N PHE A 227 3.35 0.12 8.42
CA PHE A 227 2.96 1.36 9.11
C PHE A 227 4.09 2.38 9.17
N VAL A 228 3.70 3.65 9.38
CA VAL A 228 4.59 4.77 9.67
C VAL A 228 4.23 5.38 11.01
N ILE A 229 5.20 5.49 11.91
CA ILE A 229 5.08 6.33 13.11
C ILE A 229 5.85 7.61 12.86
N ILE A 230 5.18 8.76 12.91
CA ILE A 230 5.81 10.06 12.68
C ILE A 230 5.43 11.07 13.76
N SER A 231 6.38 11.94 14.13
CA SER A 231 6.09 13.10 14.99
C SER A 231 6.15 14.41 14.23
N PHE A 232 5.23 15.32 14.52
CA PHE A 232 5.14 16.64 13.90
C PHE A 232 4.74 17.69 14.94
N PHE A 233 4.64 18.97 14.55
CA PHE A 233 3.97 19.97 15.38
C PHE A 233 2.56 20.25 14.85
N ASP A 234 1.54 20.11 15.70
CA ASP A 234 0.16 20.41 15.33
C ASP A 234 -0.08 21.92 15.23
N TYR A 235 -0.70 22.35 14.14
CA TYR A 235 -1.11 23.73 13.91
C TYR A 235 -2.10 24.23 14.98
N HIS A 236 -3.03 23.40 15.44
CA HIS A 236 -4.09 23.80 16.38
C HIS A 236 -3.68 23.68 17.86
N SER A 237 -2.48 23.19 18.15
CA SER A 237 -1.97 23.12 19.52
C SER A 237 -2.00 24.50 20.21
N PHE A 238 -2.56 24.55 21.42
CA PHE A 238 -2.67 25.76 22.24
C PHE A 238 -1.35 26.54 22.34
N LYS A 239 -0.20 25.85 22.46
CA LYS A 239 1.13 26.51 22.49
C LYS A 239 1.50 27.21 21.19
N ASN A 240 1.08 26.65 20.05
CA ASN A 240 1.35 27.24 18.73
C ASN A 240 0.38 28.38 18.47
N THR A 241 -0.90 28.22 18.83
CA THR A 241 -1.90 29.31 18.79
C THR A 241 -1.45 30.49 19.65
N LEU A 242 -1.06 30.25 20.91
CA LEU A 242 -0.57 31.30 21.81
C LEU A 242 0.74 31.95 21.32
N ARG A 243 1.62 31.19 20.66
CA ARG A 243 2.83 31.75 20.04
C ARG A 243 2.53 32.61 18.83
N ARG A 244 1.55 32.24 18.00
CA ARG A 244 1.10 33.07 16.87
C ARG A 244 0.50 34.38 17.38
N MET A 245 -0.39 34.31 18.37
CA MET A 245 -0.99 35.49 18.99
C MET A 245 0.05 36.42 19.63
N ARG A 246 1.11 35.84 20.23
CA ARG A 246 2.22 36.59 20.83
C ARG A 246 3.37 36.91 19.86
N SER A 247 3.29 36.49 18.59
CA SER A 247 4.37 36.70 17.62
C SER A 247 4.49 38.18 17.22
N CYS A 248 3.38 38.93 17.30
CA CYS A 248 3.37 40.38 17.14
C CYS A 248 4.11 41.11 18.28
N LEU A 249 4.29 40.47 19.45
CA LEU A 249 4.90 41.04 20.66
C LEU A 249 6.32 40.51 20.94
N ARG A 250 6.72 39.40 20.33
CA ARG A 250 8.06 38.81 20.46
C ARG A 250 8.50 38.28 19.10
N HIS A 251 9.66 38.71 18.61
CA HIS A 251 10.30 38.30 17.33
C HIS A 251 10.60 36.79 17.16
N LYS A 252 9.95 35.89 17.90
CA LYS A 252 10.14 34.45 17.73
C LYS A 252 9.28 33.96 16.56
N LYS A 253 9.95 33.51 15.49
CA LYS A 253 9.31 32.87 14.33
C LYS A 253 8.37 31.73 14.79
N PRO A 254 7.19 31.60 14.16
CA PRO A 254 6.28 30.49 14.41
C PRO A 254 6.97 29.16 14.08
N LYS A 255 6.48 28.08 14.70
CA LYS A 255 6.99 26.74 14.42
C LYS A 255 6.44 26.23 13.08
N ASN A 256 7.20 25.36 12.43
CA ASN A 256 6.75 24.64 11.24
C ASN A 256 5.72 23.57 11.66
N THR A 257 4.47 23.71 11.22
CA THR A 257 3.32 22.93 11.73
C THR A 257 2.44 22.39 10.62
N MET A 258 1.88 21.18 10.81
CA MET A 258 0.87 20.59 9.92
C MET A 258 -0.46 20.44 10.66
N THR A 259 -1.57 20.41 9.93
CA THR A 259 -2.87 20.02 10.49
C THR A 259 -3.06 18.50 10.41
N ILE A 260 -3.89 17.96 11.30
CA ILE A 260 -4.29 16.54 11.24
C ILE A 260 -4.99 16.22 9.92
N GLN A 261 -5.83 17.14 9.44
CA GLN A 261 -6.53 16.98 8.17
C GLN A 261 -5.55 16.83 6.99
N GLN A 262 -4.54 17.69 6.89
CA GLN A 262 -3.51 17.60 5.85
C GLN A 262 -2.79 16.25 5.88
N ILE A 263 -2.41 15.79 7.09
CA ILE A 263 -1.74 14.49 7.23
C ILE A 263 -2.68 13.35 6.83
N GLY A 264 -3.95 13.39 7.22
CA GLY A 264 -4.95 12.40 6.83
C GLY A 264 -5.22 12.38 5.32
N GLU A 265 -5.22 13.54 4.66
CA GLU A 265 -5.35 13.65 3.20
C GLU A 265 -4.14 13.07 2.47
N ILE A 266 -2.92 13.39 2.92
CA ILE A 266 -1.68 12.84 2.35
C ILE A 266 -1.61 11.34 2.59
N ALA A 267 -1.97 10.87 3.79
CA ALA A 267 -2.04 9.45 4.11
C ALA A 267 -2.99 8.73 3.14
N ARG A 268 -4.22 9.22 3.00
CA ARG A 268 -5.23 8.64 2.11
C ARG A 268 -4.79 8.64 0.65
N LYS A 269 -4.18 9.73 0.18
CA LYS A 269 -3.65 9.86 -1.19
C LYS A 269 -2.57 8.81 -1.48
N ASN A 270 -1.80 8.40 -0.47
CA ASN A 270 -0.75 7.40 -0.59
C ASN A 270 -1.16 6.02 -0.04
N GLY A 271 -2.47 5.77 0.10
CA GLY A 271 -3.00 4.44 0.47
C GLY A 271 -2.85 4.05 1.94
N GLY A 272 -2.60 5.00 2.84
CA GLY A 272 -2.58 4.79 4.29
C GLY A 272 -3.74 5.46 5.03
N GLU A 273 -3.97 5.06 6.28
CA GLU A 273 -4.98 5.62 7.17
C GLU A 273 -4.37 6.11 8.48
N LEU A 274 -4.78 7.30 8.92
CA LEU A 274 -4.40 7.82 10.23
C LEU A 274 -5.17 7.08 11.33
N VAL A 275 -4.47 6.23 12.12
CA VAL A 275 -5.10 5.39 13.15
C VAL A 275 -5.17 6.09 14.51
N THR A 276 -4.06 6.69 14.95
CA THR A 276 -4.00 7.31 16.28
C THR A 276 -2.98 8.44 16.33
N TYR A 277 -3.22 9.43 17.19
CA TYR A 277 -2.40 10.64 17.31
C TYR A 277 -2.17 11.06 18.77
N PRO A 278 -1.53 10.23 19.62
CA PRO A 278 -1.27 10.61 21.00
C PRO A 278 -0.37 11.86 21.11
N SER A 279 -0.78 12.81 21.95
CA SER A 279 0.04 13.98 22.23
C SER A 279 1.12 13.69 23.28
N LEU A 280 2.35 14.15 23.02
CA LEU A 280 3.44 14.11 24.01
C LEU A 280 3.17 14.99 25.22
N SER A 281 2.23 15.93 25.18
CA SER A 281 1.72 16.58 26.39
C SER A 281 0.40 17.29 26.13
N ILE A 282 -0.46 17.34 27.14
CA ILE A 282 -1.72 18.10 27.16
C ILE A 282 -1.48 19.59 26.80
N ILE A 283 -0.29 20.11 27.17
CA ILE A 283 0.15 21.49 26.95
C ILE A 283 1.26 21.54 25.88
N GLY A 284 1.49 20.47 25.13
CA GLY A 284 2.58 20.32 24.17
C GLY A 284 2.22 20.64 22.74
N SER A 285 3.22 21.02 21.95
CA SER A 285 3.08 21.20 20.50
C SER A 285 3.39 19.94 19.69
N ARG A 286 3.87 18.85 20.30
CA ARG A 286 4.38 17.65 19.59
C ARG A 286 3.42 16.45 19.70
N PRO A 287 2.48 16.26 18.77
CA PRO A 287 1.87 14.95 18.57
C PRO A 287 2.88 13.94 18.01
N SER A 288 2.73 12.69 18.43
CA SER A 288 3.17 11.53 17.65
C SER A 288 1.93 10.91 17.05
N LEU A 289 2.01 10.42 15.83
CA LEU A 289 0.91 9.69 15.21
C LEU A 289 1.41 8.41 14.56
N CYS A 290 0.47 7.48 14.41
CA CYS A 290 0.65 6.23 13.70
C CYS A 290 -0.29 6.24 12.49
N ILE A 291 0.29 6.04 11.32
CA ILE A 291 -0.41 5.82 10.05
C ILE A 291 -0.23 4.36 9.72
N ASP A 292 -1.32 3.64 9.52
CA ASP A 292 -1.27 2.28 8.99
C ASP A 292 -1.16 2.36 7.46
N CYS A 293 -0.14 1.71 6.92
CA CYS A 293 0.15 1.58 5.49
C CYS A 293 -0.32 0.24 4.95
N LYS A 294 -0.68 -0.71 5.82
CA LYS A 294 -1.45 -1.87 5.38
C LYS A 294 -2.75 -1.31 4.84
N LYS A 295 -3.00 -1.59 3.57
CA LYS A 295 -4.31 -1.49 2.93
C LYS A 295 -5.30 -2.38 3.67
N MET A 296 -5.78 -1.92 4.82
CA MET A 296 -7.06 -2.32 5.36
C MET A 296 -8.01 -1.21 5.00
N ILE A 297 -8.65 -1.36 3.85
CA ILE A 297 -10.04 -0.94 3.81
C ILE A 297 -10.77 -1.96 4.68
N GLN A 298 -10.85 -1.68 5.98
CA GLN A 298 -11.92 -2.26 6.78
C GLN A 298 -13.20 -1.61 6.28
N ALA A 299 -13.77 -2.20 5.25
CA ALA A 299 -15.19 -2.04 5.07
C ALA A 299 -15.82 -2.97 6.12
N GLU A 300 -16.50 -2.38 7.10
CA GLU A 300 -17.48 -3.13 7.88
C GLU A 300 -18.60 -3.49 6.90
N ILE A 301 -18.46 -4.65 6.28
CA ILE A 301 -19.41 -5.19 5.34
C ILE A 301 -20.17 -6.27 6.09
N GLN A 302 -21.50 -6.14 6.09
CA GLN A 302 -22.37 -7.23 6.47
C GLN A 302 -22.39 -8.21 5.31
N ILE A 303 -21.92 -9.43 5.57
CA ILE A 303 -21.73 -10.47 4.57
C ILE A 303 -22.81 -11.52 4.74
N PHE A 304 -23.38 -11.92 3.61
CA PHE A 304 -24.44 -12.91 3.52
C PHE A 304 -23.95 -14.02 2.58
N ALA A 305 -23.82 -15.23 3.12
CA ALA A 305 -23.38 -16.42 2.39
C ALA A 305 -24.56 -17.15 1.71
N CYS A 306 -24.29 -17.93 0.68
CA CYS A 306 -25.25 -18.84 0.05
C CYS A 306 -24.94 -20.31 0.42
N ASN A 307 -25.99 -21.08 0.73
CA ASN A 307 -26.03 -22.54 0.88
C ASN A 307 -24.91 -23.20 1.72
N SER A 308 -25.23 -23.41 3.01
CA SER A 308 -24.85 -24.51 3.95
C SER A 308 -23.49 -25.23 3.92
N SER A 309 -22.52 -24.86 3.08
CA SER A 309 -21.16 -25.44 3.05
C SER A 309 -20.04 -24.41 3.20
N VAL A 310 -20.36 -23.13 3.44
CA VAL A 310 -19.47 -22.19 4.14
C VAL A 310 -20.32 -21.42 5.16
N LYS A 311 -20.24 -21.81 6.44
CA LYS A 311 -20.85 -21.06 7.54
C LYS A 311 -20.01 -19.82 7.79
N LEU A 312 -20.45 -18.65 7.32
CA LEU A 312 -20.07 -17.37 7.89
C LEU A 312 -21.33 -16.56 8.19
N VAL A 313 -22.02 -17.01 9.24
CA VAL A 313 -22.85 -16.16 10.08
C VAL A 313 -21.88 -15.63 11.14
N ASP A 314 -21.74 -14.31 11.20
CA ASP A 314 -21.00 -13.56 12.23
C ASP A 314 -19.46 -13.59 12.14
N SER A 315 -18.89 -12.93 11.13
CA SER A 315 -17.57 -12.28 11.25
C SER A 315 -17.27 -11.37 10.06
N THR A 316 -16.68 -10.23 10.36
CA THR A 316 -16.20 -9.21 9.42
C THR A 316 -15.14 -9.80 8.47
N LEU A 317 -15.50 -10.34 7.28
CA LEU A 317 -14.46 -10.51 6.27
C LEU A 317 -13.97 -9.14 5.84
N ARG A 318 -12.65 -9.04 5.80
CA ARG A 318 -11.92 -7.86 5.34
C ARG A 318 -11.50 -8.13 3.90
N PHE A 319 -11.90 -7.24 3.00
CA PHE A 319 -11.32 -7.22 1.67
C PHE A 319 -10.01 -6.44 1.73
N PHE A 320 -8.98 -6.92 1.05
CA PHE A 320 -7.74 -6.17 0.90
C PHE A 320 -7.86 -5.35 -0.38
N TYR A 321 -7.55 -4.06 -0.30
CA TYR A 321 -7.47 -3.27 -1.53
C TYR A 321 -6.30 -3.80 -2.36
N PRO A 322 -6.51 -4.17 -3.63
CA PRO A 322 -5.50 -4.87 -4.42
C PRO A 322 -4.36 -3.93 -4.81
N GLU A 323 -3.18 -4.48 -5.09
CA GLU A 323 -2.09 -3.75 -5.75
C GLU A 323 -2.35 -3.56 -7.25
N THR A 324 -3.08 -4.49 -7.86
CA THR A 324 -3.42 -4.51 -9.29
C THR A 324 -4.90 -4.76 -9.51
N PHE A 325 -5.56 -3.94 -10.33
CA PHE A 325 -6.95 -4.14 -10.74
C PHE A 325 -7.03 -4.94 -12.03
N LEU A 326 -7.98 -5.88 -12.08
CA LEU A 326 -8.44 -6.45 -13.36
C LEU A 326 -9.27 -5.42 -14.13
N LYS A 327 -10.08 -4.64 -13.41
CA LYS A 327 -10.91 -3.56 -13.96
C LYS A 327 -11.04 -2.43 -12.94
N GLN A 328 -10.79 -1.21 -13.36
CA GLN A 328 -10.92 -0.01 -12.52
C GLN A 328 -11.71 1.06 -13.26
N GLU A 329 -13.00 1.17 -12.94
CA GLU A 329 -13.91 2.21 -13.44
C GLU A 329 -14.42 3.09 -12.27
N ASP A 330 -15.06 4.20 -12.60
CA ASP A 330 -15.56 5.14 -11.59
C ASP A 330 -16.62 4.54 -10.67
N GLU A 331 -17.46 3.64 -11.17
CA GLU A 331 -18.52 3.00 -10.36
C GLU A 331 -18.24 1.55 -10.00
N THR A 332 -17.30 0.88 -10.70
CA THR A 332 -17.04 -0.57 -10.56
C THR A 332 -15.56 -0.87 -10.47
N LEU A 333 -15.17 -1.65 -9.46
CA LEU A 333 -13.81 -2.13 -9.23
C LEU A 333 -13.80 -3.65 -9.25
N ILE A 334 -12.82 -4.26 -9.92
CA ILE A 334 -12.67 -5.71 -10.00
C ILE A 334 -11.21 -6.11 -9.81
N TRP A 335 -10.97 -7.10 -8.95
CA TRP A 335 -9.63 -7.65 -8.72
C TRP A 335 -9.67 -9.11 -8.27
N GLU A 336 -8.49 -9.72 -8.26
CA GLU A 336 -8.28 -11.07 -7.75
C GLU A 336 -7.78 -11.03 -6.31
N GLN A 337 -8.30 -11.91 -5.46
CA GLN A 337 -7.85 -12.03 -4.08
C GLN A 337 -8.02 -13.47 -3.59
N ASN A 338 -7.08 -13.94 -2.78
CA ASN A 338 -7.25 -15.19 -2.05
C ASN A 338 -8.06 -14.95 -0.76
N ILE A 339 -9.12 -15.73 -0.56
CA ILE A 339 -10.01 -15.68 0.59
C ILE A 339 -10.06 -17.08 1.21
N GLN A 340 -9.42 -17.27 2.36
CA GLN A 340 -9.41 -18.57 3.07
C GLN A 340 -9.04 -19.74 2.14
N ASP A 341 -7.92 -19.60 1.41
CA ASP A 341 -7.41 -20.56 0.43
C ASP A 341 -8.26 -20.75 -0.84
N VAL A 342 -9.24 -19.88 -1.07
CA VAL A 342 -10.00 -19.81 -2.31
C VAL A 342 -9.55 -18.62 -3.14
N GLU A 343 -9.04 -18.87 -4.34
CA GLU A 343 -8.85 -17.81 -5.34
C GLU A 343 -10.21 -17.26 -5.77
N ALA A 344 -10.45 -15.98 -5.47
CA ALA A 344 -11.71 -15.30 -5.72
C ALA A 344 -11.54 -14.06 -6.60
N ILE A 345 -12.59 -13.75 -7.36
CA ILE A 345 -12.77 -12.47 -8.02
C ILE A 345 -13.68 -11.62 -7.14
N ILE A 346 -13.19 -10.45 -6.75
CA ILE A 346 -13.96 -9.47 -5.99
C ILE A 346 -14.45 -8.38 -6.92
N LYS A 347 -15.76 -8.15 -6.91
CA LYS A 347 -16.43 -7.08 -7.65
C LYS A 347 -17.07 -6.12 -6.65
N VAL A 348 -16.66 -4.85 -6.70
CA VAL A 348 -17.17 -3.80 -5.82
C VAL A 348 -17.81 -2.68 -6.63
N TYR A 349 -19.00 -2.28 -6.19
CA TYR A 349 -19.73 -1.14 -6.72
C TYR A 349 -19.69 0.03 -5.73
N ARG A 350 -19.33 1.24 -6.20
CA ARG A 350 -19.18 2.47 -5.40
C ARG A 350 -20.04 3.63 -5.90
N HIS A 351 -20.18 4.68 -5.08
CA HIS A 351 -20.90 5.93 -5.38
C HIS A 351 -22.37 5.75 -5.79
N ARG A 352 -23.26 5.54 -4.80
CA ARG A 352 -24.71 5.60 -5.05
C ARG A 352 -25.33 6.87 -4.47
N SER A 353 -26.13 7.54 -5.29
CA SER A 353 -26.83 8.78 -4.99
C SER A 353 -27.74 8.66 -3.77
N PHE A 354 -28.11 9.79 -3.15
CA PHE A 354 -28.99 9.85 -1.98
C PHE A 354 -30.31 9.07 -2.15
N LEU A 355 -30.85 9.01 -3.38
CA LEU A 355 -32.06 8.23 -3.74
C LEU A 355 -31.89 6.71 -3.56
N ALA A 356 -30.67 6.18 -3.63
CA ALA A 356 -30.40 4.76 -3.41
C ALA A 356 -30.63 4.34 -1.95
N ARG A 357 -30.40 5.24 -0.97
CA ARG A 357 -30.69 4.99 0.46
C ARG A 357 -32.17 4.66 0.72
N TRP A 358 -33.07 5.21 -0.11
CA TRP A 358 -34.51 4.94 0.01
C TRP A 358 -34.90 3.61 -0.65
N ARG A 359 -34.23 3.23 -1.75
CA ARG A 359 -34.50 1.98 -2.48
C ARG A 359 -34.12 0.72 -1.69
N GLU A 360 -33.14 0.78 -0.80
CA GLU A 360 -32.68 -0.39 -0.02
C GLU A 360 -33.70 -0.89 1.01
N LYS A 361 -34.64 -0.04 1.44
CA LYS A 361 -35.75 -0.46 2.30
C LYS A 361 -36.89 -1.13 1.55
N THR A 362 -36.87 -1.06 0.22
CA THR A 362 -37.98 -1.47 -0.65
C THR A 362 -37.59 -2.49 -1.72
N PHE A 363 -36.29 -2.63 -2.04
CA PHE A 363 -35.78 -3.52 -3.08
C PHE A 363 -34.50 -4.23 -2.64
N GLN A 364 -34.33 -5.48 -3.07
CA GLN A 364 -33.11 -6.27 -2.89
C GLN A 364 -31.87 -5.56 -3.46
N PHE A 365 -30.70 -5.81 -2.85
CA PHE A 365 -29.45 -5.22 -3.31
C PHE A 365 -29.09 -5.71 -4.72
N ARG A 366 -28.33 -4.92 -5.48
CA ARG A 366 -27.90 -5.32 -6.82
C ARG A 366 -27.02 -6.57 -6.75
N VAL A 367 -26.07 -6.57 -5.82
CA VAL A 367 -25.15 -7.70 -5.58
C VAL A 367 -25.87 -8.95 -5.06
N GLU A 368 -26.97 -8.77 -4.32
CA GLU A 368 -27.83 -9.86 -3.86
C GLU A 368 -28.51 -10.54 -5.05
N ARG A 369 -29.17 -9.76 -5.92
CA ARG A 369 -29.78 -10.28 -7.15
C ARG A 369 -28.77 -10.93 -8.10
N GLU A 370 -27.59 -10.33 -8.22
CA GLU A 370 -26.50 -10.91 -9.02
C GLU A 370 -26.03 -12.26 -8.43
N LEU A 371 -25.89 -12.36 -7.11
CA LEU A 371 -25.55 -13.61 -6.43
C LEU A 371 -26.65 -14.65 -6.58
N GLU A 372 -27.93 -14.28 -6.44
CA GLU A 372 -29.08 -15.19 -6.60
C GLU A 372 -29.09 -15.80 -8.00
N ALA A 373 -28.87 -14.99 -9.04
CA ALA A 373 -28.83 -15.46 -10.41
C ALA A 373 -27.64 -16.40 -10.68
N LEU A 374 -26.44 -16.04 -10.18
CA LEU A 374 -25.27 -16.92 -10.24
C LEU A 374 -25.50 -18.23 -9.49
N SER A 375 -26.19 -18.18 -8.35
CA SER A 375 -26.51 -19.36 -7.53
C SER A 375 -27.48 -20.28 -8.26
N MET A 376 -28.47 -19.72 -8.95
CA MET A 376 -29.42 -20.51 -9.74
C MET A 376 -28.73 -21.16 -10.95
N LEU A 377 -27.87 -20.43 -11.67
CA LEU A 377 -27.04 -21.00 -12.74
C LEU A 377 -26.18 -22.17 -12.21
N TYR A 378 -25.49 -21.95 -11.09
CA TYR A 378 -24.62 -22.95 -10.48
C TYR A 378 -25.38 -24.20 -10.02
N GLN A 379 -26.53 -24.03 -9.36
CA GLN A 379 -27.39 -25.13 -8.89
C GLN A 379 -28.04 -25.92 -10.03
N THR A 380 -28.28 -25.27 -11.18
CA THR A 380 -28.86 -25.90 -12.37
C THR A 380 -27.78 -26.48 -13.32
N ASN A 381 -26.53 -26.54 -12.87
CA ASN A 381 -25.37 -27.03 -13.63
C ASN A 381 -25.10 -26.27 -14.94
N ILE A 382 -25.52 -25.00 -15.03
CA ILE A 382 -25.17 -24.14 -16.15
C ILE A 382 -23.79 -23.50 -15.84
N PRO A 383 -22.77 -23.66 -16.70
CA PRO A 383 -21.43 -23.19 -16.37
C PRO A 383 -21.36 -21.69 -16.08
N THR A 384 -20.91 -21.36 -14.87
CA THR A 384 -20.73 -19.99 -14.36
C THR A 384 -19.63 -19.96 -13.30
N SER A 385 -19.23 -18.78 -12.84
CA SER A 385 -18.35 -18.65 -11.68
C SER A 385 -19.13 -18.99 -10.40
N GLN A 386 -18.58 -19.89 -9.57
CA GLN A 386 -19.22 -20.27 -8.31
C GLN A 386 -19.42 -19.03 -7.42
N PRO A 387 -20.67 -18.68 -7.03
CA PRO A 387 -20.91 -17.60 -6.08
C PRO A 387 -20.39 -18.01 -4.70
N LEU A 388 -19.69 -17.11 -4.02
CA LEU A 388 -19.18 -17.35 -2.67
C LEU A 388 -20.04 -16.63 -1.63
N PHE A 389 -20.13 -15.30 -1.76
CA PHE A 389 -20.91 -14.46 -0.86
C PHE A 389 -21.14 -13.07 -1.49
N TRP A 390 -22.10 -12.34 -0.93
CA TRP A 390 -22.27 -10.92 -1.18
C TRP A 390 -22.29 -10.15 0.12
N GLY A 391 -22.13 -8.83 0.04
CA GLY A 391 -22.31 -7.97 1.19
C GLY A 391 -22.43 -6.50 0.82
N TYR A 392 -22.82 -5.70 1.79
CA TYR A 392 -22.84 -4.25 1.66
C TYR A 392 -22.30 -3.60 2.94
N GLY A 393 -21.79 -2.39 2.81
CA GLY A 393 -21.20 -1.70 3.95
C GLY A 393 -20.74 -0.29 3.60
N ASN A 394 -20.08 0.32 4.58
CA ASN A 394 -19.40 1.60 4.38
C ASN A 394 -17.89 1.40 4.43
N CYS A 395 -17.22 2.10 3.53
CA CYS A 395 -15.78 2.15 3.40
C CYS A 395 -15.34 3.60 3.58
N THR A 396 -14.33 3.86 4.41
CA THR A 396 -13.78 5.21 4.64
C THR A 396 -13.24 5.85 3.35
N GLN A 397 -12.75 5.04 2.41
CA GLN A 397 -12.21 5.49 1.12
C GLN A 397 -13.24 5.69 0.00
N PHE A 398 -14.27 4.85 -0.10
CA PHE A 398 -15.25 4.85 -1.21
C PHE A 398 -16.66 5.26 -0.80
N GLY A 399 -16.87 5.55 0.49
CA GLY A 399 -18.19 5.72 1.05
C GLY A 399 -18.94 4.38 1.04
N ARG A 400 -20.23 4.42 0.70
CA ARG A 400 -21.07 3.24 0.68
C ARG A 400 -20.72 2.32 -0.48
N ILE A 401 -20.58 1.03 -0.20
CA ILE A 401 -20.21 0.01 -1.19
C ILE A 401 -21.07 -1.25 -1.10
N GLU A 402 -21.18 -1.92 -2.24
CA GLU A 402 -21.74 -3.26 -2.39
C GLU A 402 -20.66 -4.17 -3.00
N ALA A 403 -20.47 -5.35 -2.44
CA ALA A 403 -19.43 -6.30 -2.84
C ALA A 403 -20.02 -7.67 -3.17
N LEU A 404 -19.45 -8.30 -4.19
CA LEU A 404 -19.76 -9.65 -4.63
C LEU A 404 -18.45 -10.42 -4.81
N ALA A 405 -18.39 -11.65 -4.27
CA ALA A 405 -17.25 -12.54 -4.44
C ALA A 405 -17.67 -13.82 -5.17
N THR A 406 -16.91 -14.17 -6.20
CA THR A 406 -17.05 -15.44 -6.94
C THR A 406 -15.73 -16.17 -7.00
N ARG A 407 -15.75 -17.50 -7.14
CA ARG A 407 -14.53 -18.28 -7.35
C ARG A 407 -13.92 -17.94 -8.70
N LYS A 408 -12.61 -17.71 -8.74
CA LYS A 408 -11.85 -17.53 -9.98
C LYS A 408 -11.86 -18.83 -10.79
N ILE A 409 -12.10 -18.71 -12.09
CA ILE A 409 -11.97 -19.84 -13.02
C ILE A 409 -10.57 -19.76 -13.62
N PRO A 410 -9.72 -20.81 -13.47
CA PRO A 410 -8.36 -20.76 -13.97
C PRO A 410 -8.32 -20.86 -15.50
N ASN A 411 -7.29 -20.26 -16.11
CA ASN A 411 -6.98 -20.39 -17.54
C ASN A 411 -8.10 -19.96 -18.50
N THR A 412 -8.88 -18.94 -18.14
CA THR A 412 -9.95 -18.40 -18.99
C THR A 412 -9.51 -17.18 -19.80
N ILE A 413 -10.08 -17.03 -20.98
CA ILE A 413 -10.10 -15.77 -21.76
C ILE A 413 -11.54 -15.34 -22.05
N SER A 414 -11.76 -14.07 -22.42
CA SER A 414 -13.10 -13.64 -22.84
C SER A 414 -13.50 -14.29 -24.17
N LEU A 415 -14.80 -14.54 -24.41
CA LEU A 415 -15.28 -15.05 -25.69
C LEU A 415 -14.91 -14.11 -26.83
N LYS A 416 -14.92 -12.79 -26.60
CA LYS A 416 -14.40 -11.81 -27.56
C LYS A 416 -12.96 -12.10 -27.99
N GLU A 417 -12.05 -12.35 -27.03
CA GLU A 417 -10.66 -12.68 -27.33
C GLU A 417 -10.50 -14.05 -27.97
N PHE A 418 -11.31 -15.03 -27.55
CA PHE A 418 -11.34 -16.35 -28.16
C PHE A 418 -11.72 -16.24 -29.64
N LEU A 419 -12.82 -15.56 -29.98
CA LEU A 419 -13.27 -15.36 -31.36
C LEU A 419 -12.27 -14.62 -32.24
N GLN A 420 -11.38 -13.81 -31.67
CA GLN A 420 -10.31 -13.13 -32.40
C GLN A 420 -9.14 -14.05 -32.76
N LYS A 421 -8.96 -15.16 -32.05
CA LYS A 421 -7.80 -16.06 -32.17
C LYS A 421 -8.08 -17.35 -32.94
N VAL A 422 -9.35 -17.62 -33.27
CA VAL A 422 -9.83 -18.97 -33.61
C VAL A 422 -10.23 -19.09 -35.09
N ASP A 423 -10.08 -20.28 -35.68
CA ASP A 423 -10.41 -20.54 -37.09
C ASP A 423 -11.93 -20.63 -37.31
N LYS A 424 -12.43 -19.90 -38.30
CA LYS A 424 -13.85 -19.52 -38.40
C LYS A 424 -14.78 -20.66 -38.76
N LYS A 425 -14.32 -21.83 -39.24
CA LYS A 425 -15.21 -22.88 -39.76
C LYS A 425 -15.49 -24.00 -38.76
N THR A 426 -14.46 -24.50 -38.07
CA THR A 426 -14.56 -25.65 -37.14
C THR A 426 -15.07 -25.24 -35.76
N ASP A 427 -14.82 -23.99 -35.35
CA ASP A 427 -15.19 -23.52 -34.01
C ASP A 427 -16.60 -22.92 -33.92
N LEU A 428 -17.27 -22.67 -35.05
CA LEU A 428 -18.69 -22.28 -35.07
C LEU A 428 -19.61 -23.42 -34.60
N LEU A 429 -19.26 -24.67 -34.89
CA LEU A 429 -19.96 -25.85 -34.37
C LEU A 429 -19.87 -25.91 -32.83
N LYS A 430 -18.82 -25.33 -32.25
CA LYS A 430 -18.65 -25.29 -30.78
C LYS A 430 -19.51 -24.22 -30.12
N LEU A 431 -20.00 -23.22 -30.86
CA LEU A 431 -20.94 -22.22 -30.34
C LEU A 431 -22.33 -22.83 -30.03
N GLU A 432 -22.66 -23.98 -30.60
CA GLU A 432 -23.88 -24.71 -30.25
C GLU A 432 -23.94 -24.97 -28.74
N ILE A 433 -22.82 -25.34 -28.12
CA ILE A 433 -22.69 -25.55 -26.66
C ILE A 433 -23.06 -24.27 -25.89
N LEU A 434 -22.61 -23.11 -26.37
CA LEU A 434 -22.97 -21.82 -25.76
C LEU A 434 -24.49 -21.56 -25.87
N PHE A 435 -25.09 -21.78 -27.04
CA PHE A 435 -26.54 -21.59 -27.21
C PHE A 435 -27.36 -22.60 -26.42
N GLN A 436 -26.88 -23.83 -26.23
CA GLN A 436 -27.48 -24.80 -25.33
C GLN A 436 -27.47 -24.30 -23.88
N HIS A 437 -26.36 -23.75 -23.39
CA HIS A 437 -26.31 -23.14 -22.05
C HIS A 437 -27.25 -21.93 -21.92
N ILE A 438 -27.32 -21.06 -22.95
CA ILE A 438 -28.25 -19.91 -22.97
C ILE A 438 -29.70 -20.38 -22.95
N ARG A 439 -30.03 -21.42 -23.72
CA ARG A 439 -31.36 -22.01 -23.74
C ARG A 439 -31.72 -22.61 -22.38
N GLN A 440 -30.82 -23.38 -21.76
CA GLN A 440 -31.02 -23.94 -20.43
C GLN A 440 -31.25 -22.82 -19.41
N MET A 441 -30.48 -21.73 -19.48
CA MET A 441 -30.67 -20.53 -18.66
C MET A 441 -32.09 -19.95 -18.83
N HIS A 442 -32.59 -19.85 -20.06
CA HIS A 442 -33.96 -19.37 -20.35
C HIS A 442 -35.04 -20.37 -19.92
N GLU A 443 -34.79 -21.67 -20.00
CA GLU A 443 -35.70 -22.73 -19.55
C GLU A 443 -35.91 -22.71 -18.04
N VAL A 444 -34.86 -22.43 -17.27
CA VAL A 444 -34.95 -22.24 -15.82
C VAL A 444 -35.47 -20.85 -15.41
N GLY A 445 -35.80 -20.00 -16.40
CA GLY A 445 -36.44 -18.70 -16.17
C GLY A 445 -35.47 -17.55 -15.89
N ILE A 446 -34.19 -17.67 -16.24
CA ILE A 446 -33.19 -16.62 -16.03
C ILE A 446 -33.06 -15.76 -17.28
N TYR A 447 -33.29 -14.46 -17.17
CA TYR A 447 -32.95 -13.46 -18.18
C TYR A 447 -31.64 -12.78 -17.80
N HIS A 448 -30.67 -12.66 -18.72
CA HIS A 448 -29.37 -12.05 -18.42
C HIS A 448 -29.39 -10.52 -18.56
N GLY A 449 -29.99 -9.98 -19.61
CA GLY A 449 -30.19 -8.54 -19.84
C GLY A 449 -28.98 -7.73 -20.31
N ALA A 450 -27.78 -8.33 -20.31
CA ALA A 450 -26.56 -7.73 -20.82
C ALA A 450 -25.65 -8.78 -21.51
N LEU A 451 -26.27 -9.81 -22.09
CA LEU A 451 -25.55 -10.94 -22.66
C LEU A 451 -24.72 -10.50 -23.87
N SER A 452 -23.39 -10.58 -23.76
CA SER A 452 -22.46 -10.18 -24.82
C SER A 452 -21.19 -11.05 -24.79
N PRO A 453 -20.38 -11.07 -25.87
CA PRO A 453 -19.14 -11.86 -25.89
C PRO A 453 -18.09 -11.44 -24.84
N ARG A 454 -18.24 -10.29 -24.18
CA ARG A 454 -17.35 -9.88 -23.07
C ARG A 454 -17.77 -10.49 -21.74
N ASN A 455 -19.02 -10.90 -21.62
CA ASN A 455 -19.63 -11.46 -20.41
C ASN A 455 -19.71 -12.99 -20.48
N ILE A 456 -18.89 -13.59 -21.35
CA ILE A 456 -18.71 -15.03 -21.46
C ILE A 456 -17.22 -15.32 -21.37
N LEU A 457 -16.82 -16.17 -20.44
CA LEU A 457 -15.46 -16.69 -20.34
C LEU A 457 -15.36 -18.03 -21.04
N VAL A 458 -14.20 -18.30 -21.64
CA VAL A 458 -13.92 -19.53 -22.36
C VAL A 458 -12.69 -20.17 -21.75
N THR A 459 -12.82 -21.44 -21.34
CA THR A 459 -11.66 -22.31 -21.11
C THR A 459 -11.48 -23.14 -22.36
N ALA A 460 -10.38 -22.93 -23.08
CA ALA A 460 -10.06 -23.69 -24.28
C ALA A 460 -8.63 -24.21 -24.16
N THR A 461 -8.48 -25.53 -24.06
CA THR A 461 -7.22 -26.24 -24.28
C THR A 461 -7.30 -26.99 -25.61
N PRO A 462 -6.21 -27.10 -26.40
CA PRO A 462 -6.23 -27.77 -27.70
C PRO A 462 -6.78 -29.22 -27.68
N ALA A 463 -6.74 -29.87 -26.51
CA ALA A 463 -7.14 -31.25 -26.31
C ALA A 463 -8.60 -31.45 -25.86
N THR A 464 -9.36 -30.39 -25.53
CA THR A 464 -10.73 -30.52 -24.98
C THR A 464 -11.72 -29.59 -25.66
N LEU A 465 -13.01 -29.94 -25.60
CA LEU A 465 -14.08 -29.04 -26.02
C LEU A 465 -14.07 -27.77 -25.13
N PRO A 466 -14.34 -26.59 -25.70
CA PRO A 466 -14.38 -25.35 -24.94
C PRO A 466 -15.56 -25.35 -23.98
N THR A 467 -15.34 -24.87 -22.76
CA THR A 467 -16.42 -24.60 -21.81
C THR A 467 -16.68 -23.10 -21.79
N PHE A 468 -17.95 -22.72 -22.00
CA PHE A 468 -18.41 -21.34 -21.98
C PHE A 468 -19.10 -21.04 -20.66
N TYR A 469 -18.52 -20.13 -19.88
CA TYR A 469 -19.03 -19.70 -18.58
C TYR A 469 -19.73 -18.37 -18.70
N ILE A 470 -21.01 -18.31 -18.30
CA ILE A 470 -21.79 -17.07 -18.26
C ILE A 470 -21.42 -16.30 -16.99
N ILE A 471 -21.07 -15.02 -17.11
CA ILE A 471 -20.69 -14.14 -16.00
C ILE A 471 -21.39 -12.79 -16.10
N ASP A 472 -21.24 -11.93 -15.08
CA ASP A 472 -21.83 -10.58 -15.02
C ASP A 472 -23.36 -10.58 -15.07
N MET A 473 -23.97 -11.22 -14.07
CA MET A 473 -25.43 -11.31 -13.91
C MET A 473 -26.04 -10.06 -13.27
N ALA A 474 -25.35 -8.91 -13.31
CA ALA A 474 -25.76 -7.73 -12.56
C ALA A 474 -27.07 -7.07 -13.05
N GLN A 475 -27.51 -7.41 -14.26
CA GLN A 475 -28.76 -6.94 -14.89
C GLN A 475 -29.81 -8.05 -15.03
N SER A 476 -29.55 -9.22 -14.44
CA SER A 476 -30.42 -10.36 -14.63
C SER A 476 -31.76 -10.21 -13.92
N ILE A 477 -32.78 -10.89 -14.45
CA ILE A 477 -34.09 -11.00 -13.84
C ILE A 477 -34.44 -12.50 -13.76
N LEU A 478 -34.87 -12.93 -12.58
CA LEU A 478 -35.31 -14.30 -12.32
C LEU A 478 -36.83 -14.37 -12.43
N PHE A 479 -37.32 -15.29 -13.27
CA PHE A 479 -38.74 -15.57 -13.46
C PHE A 479 -39.08 -16.95 -12.87
N SER A 480 -40.30 -17.11 -12.35
CA SER A 480 -40.76 -18.38 -11.78
C SER A 480 -41.07 -19.48 -12.81
N LYS A 481 -41.02 -19.14 -14.10
CA LYS A 481 -41.30 -20.03 -15.22
C LYS A 481 -40.28 -19.78 -16.33
N SER A 482 -40.12 -20.77 -17.20
CA SER A 482 -39.37 -20.64 -18.45
C SER A 482 -39.75 -19.37 -19.20
N ILE A 483 -38.73 -18.66 -19.67
CA ILE A 483 -38.87 -17.49 -20.54
C ILE A 483 -38.59 -17.83 -22.00
N THR A 484 -38.40 -19.11 -22.33
CA THR A 484 -38.14 -19.57 -23.69
C THR A 484 -39.27 -19.10 -24.62
N GLY A 485 -38.90 -18.53 -25.76
CA GLY A 485 -39.84 -17.95 -26.73
C GLY A 485 -40.50 -16.63 -26.31
N LYS A 486 -40.18 -16.07 -25.13
CA LYS A 486 -40.67 -14.76 -24.68
C LYS A 486 -39.75 -13.62 -25.12
N LYS A 487 -40.24 -12.38 -25.07
CA LYS A 487 -39.49 -11.17 -25.48
C LYS A 487 -38.14 -11.03 -24.76
N PHE A 488 -38.06 -11.42 -23.49
CA PHE A 488 -36.81 -11.39 -22.71
C PHE A 488 -35.75 -12.36 -23.26
N ALA A 489 -36.12 -13.60 -23.57
CA ALA A 489 -35.21 -14.57 -24.19
C ALA A 489 -34.73 -14.08 -25.56
N TRP A 490 -35.65 -13.54 -26.38
CA TRP A 490 -35.30 -12.95 -27.68
C TRP A 490 -34.35 -11.76 -27.55
N HIS A 491 -34.49 -10.95 -26.50
CA HIS A 491 -33.58 -9.84 -26.25
C HIS A 491 -32.15 -10.31 -25.98
N ASP A 492 -31.96 -11.30 -25.10
CA ASP A 492 -30.64 -11.89 -24.84
C ASP A 492 -30.02 -12.48 -26.11
N LEU A 493 -30.80 -13.28 -26.86
CA LEU A 493 -30.38 -13.89 -28.12
C LEU A 493 -29.97 -12.84 -29.16
N LEU A 494 -30.73 -11.76 -29.28
CA LEU A 494 -30.43 -10.67 -30.21
C LEU A 494 -29.12 -9.94 -29.83
N HIS A 495 -28.89 -9.72 -28.53
CA HIS A 495 -27.69 -9.06 -28.04
C HIS A 495 -26.43 -9.91 -28.28
N ILE A 496 -26.46 -11.19 -27.95
CA ILE A 496 -25.33 -12.08 -28.20
C ILE A 496 -25.09 -12.26 -29.71
N ALA A 497 -26.16 -12.42 -30.50
CA ALA A 497 -26.06 -12.55 -31.96
C ALA A 497 -25.43 -11.32 -32.62
N ARG A 498 -25.82 -10.11 -32.20
CA ARG A 498 -25.20 -8.86 -32.66
C ARG A 498 -23.71 -8.80 -32.32
N GLY A 499 -23.32 -9.23 -31.13
CA GLY A 499 -21.92 -9.30 -30.72
C GLY A 499 -21.10 -10.29 -31.54
N LEU A 500 -21.72 -11.42 -31.92
CA LEU A 500 -21.12 -12.49 -32.70
C LEU A 500 -21.09 -12.20 -34.22
N LYS A 501 -21.99 -11.35 -34.74
CA LYS A 501 -22.06 -10.99 -36.18
C LYS A 501 -20.75 -10.43 -36.74
N PHE A 502 -19.93 -9.80 -35.91
CA PHE A 502 -18.60 -9.30 -36.32
C PHE A 502 -17.59 -10.41 -36.59
N TYR A 503 -17.89 -11.63 -36.14
CA TYR A 503 -16.98 -12.77 -36.17
C TYR A 503 -17.53 -13.95 -36.99
N CYS A 504 -18.86 -14.01 -37.22
CA CYS A 504 -19.56 -15.13 -37.90
C CYS A 504 -20.36 -14.67 -39.13
N SER A 505 -20.44 -15.49 -40.18
CA SER A 505 -21.31 -15.25 -41.35
C SER A 505 -22.80 -15.50 -41.02
N ILE A 506 -23.71 -14.76 -41.67
CA ILE A 506 -25.16 -14.79 -41.42
C ILE A 506 -25.78 -16.20 -41.61
N SER A 507 -25.24 -17.02 -42.51
CA SER A 507 -25.71 -18.40 -42.77
C SER A 507 -25.59 -19.33 -41.55
N THR A 508 -24.69 -19.04 -40.62
CA THR A 508 -24.44 -19.87 -39.44
C THR A 508 -25.51 -19.69 -38.36
N PHE A 509 -26.17 -18.53 -38.31
CA PHE A 509 -27.20 -18.23 -37.30
C PHE A 509 -28.54 -18.93 -37.52
N LEU A 510 -28.79 -19.46 -38.72
CA LEU A 510 -30.04 -20.15 -39.05
C LEU A 510 -30.01 -21.65 -38.69
N LEU A 511 -28.85 -22.18 -38.27
CA LEU A 511 -28.62 -23.58 -37.93
C LEU A 511 -28.62 -23.86 -36.42
N CYS A 512 -28.53 -22.83 -35.58
CA CYS A 512 -28.61 -22.87 -34.11
C CYS A 512 -29.94 -22.28 -33.65
#